data_AF-A0A1F3T0A6-F1
#
_entry.id   AF-A0A1F3T0A6-F1
#
_cell.length_a   1.000
_cell.length_b   1.000
_cell.length_c   1.000
_cell.angle_alpha   90.00
_cell.angle_beta   90.00
_cell.angle_gamma   90.00
#
_symmetry.space_group_name_H-M   'P 1'
#
loop_
_entity.id
_entity.type
_entity.pdbx_description
1 polymer ?
#
loop_
_entity_poly.entity_id
_entity_poly.type
_entity_poly.pdbx_seq_one_letter_code
_entity_poly.pdbx_strand_id
1 'polypeptide(L)'
;MIRLMLTVLMSWVASTANASNYPPDYCHQIVRVLHQGPVLFATVTSGCNGGGLVIGYKNSGYLARKGAHQLDAVITSSCQLSDGSRVTKETVVKLGREYHGTGYMSGEIDGYSLLPDNCRYGLDAPIAVAFSDGRGDWDSQYGANYRFVSRDFNRYGKAIPTHEQSYNGKPSFKAWDIIVNEMRY
;
A
#
# COMPACT_ATOMS: atom_id res chain seq x y z
N MET A 1 -13.97 40.09 65.63
CA MET A 1 -13.32 40.54 64.38
C MET A 1 -12.67 39.32 63.73
N ILE A 2 -13.22 38.90 62.60
CA ILE A 2 -12.76 37.75 61.80
C ILE A 2 -11.62 38.22 60.90
N ARG A 3 -10.49 37.50 60.86
CA ARG A 3 -9.49 37.67 59.78
C ARG A 3 -9.32 36.33 59.06
N LEU A 4 -9.62 36.39 57.76
CA LEU A 4 -9.65 35.28 56.81
C LEU A 4 -8.28 34.61 56.63
N MET A 5 -8.32 33.29 56.46
CA MET A 5 -7.26 32.46 55.88
C MET A 5 -7.04 32.81 54.40
N LEU A 6 -5.80 32.71 53.93
CA LEU A 6 -5.50 32.62 52.50
C LEU A 6 -4.63 31.38 52.24
N THR A 7 -5.30 30.28 51.92
CA THR A 7 -4.67 29.04 51.45
C THR A 7 -4.41 29.19 49.96
N VAL A 8 -3.14 29.27 49.55
CA VAL A 8 -2.77 29.27 48.13
C VAL A 8 -2.88 27.84 47.61
N LEU A 9 -3.95 27.56 46.87
CA LEU A 9 -4.14 26.31 46.14
C LEU A 9 -3.31 26.37 44.84
N MET A 10 -2.36 25.46 44.70
CA MET A 10 -1.64 25.17 43.46
C MET A 10 -2.63 24.71 42.38
N SER A 11 -2.49 25.21 41.15
CA SER A 11 -3.07 24.57 39.98
C SER A 11 -2.05 24.55 38.85
N TRP A 12 -1.35 23.43 38.72
CA TRP A 12 -0.68 23.03 37.49
C TRP A 12 -1.78 22.70 36.47
N VAL A 13 -1.99 23.58 35.50
CA VAL A 13 -2.75 23.21 34.30
C VAL A 13 -1.74 22.55 33.35
N ALA A 14 -1.57 21.24 33.46
CA ALA A 14 -0.94 20.47 32.40
C ALA A 14 -1.94 20.38 31.24
N SER A 15 -1.89 21.33 30.33
CA SER A 15 -2.64 21.26 29.07
C SER A 15 -1.96 20.28 28.13
N THR A 16 -2.23 18.98 28.25
CA THR A 16 -2.06 18.05 27.12
C THR A 16 -3.36 18.05 26.32
N ALA A 17 -3.62 19.17 25.64
CA ALA A 17 -4.68 19.22 24.64
C ALA A 17 -4.12 18.66 23.34
N ASN A 18 -4.37 17.37 23.09
CA ASN A 18 -4.44 16.80 21.74
C ASN A 18 -5.51 15.70 21.77
N ALA A 19 -6.77 16.11 21.93
CA ALA A 19 -7.91 15.22 21.78
C ALA A 19 -8.59 15.52 20.44
N SER A 20 -8.03 15.04 19.33
CA SER A 20 -8.91 14.73 18.20
C SER A 20 -9.68 13.47 18.60
N ASN A 21 -11.00 13.59 18.74
CA ASN A 21 -11.90 12.63 19.37
C ASN A 21 -12.15 11.38 18.49
N TYR A 22 -11.11 10.84 17.88
CA TYR A 22 -11.22 9.66 17.02
C TYR A 22 -11.46 8.41 17.86
N PRO A 23 -12.23 7.44 17.35
CA PRO A 23 -12.31 6.11 17.94
C PRO A 23 -10.91 5.55 18.24
N PRO A 24 -10.71 4.81 19.35
CA PRO A 24 -9.40 4.26 19.73
C PRO A 24 -8.70 3.44 18.64
N ASP A 25 -9.46 2.86 17.73
CA ASP A 25 -9.04 2.01 16.62
C ASP A 25 -8.83 2.77 15.29
N TYR A 26 -9.05 4.08 15.27
CA TYR A 26 -8.95 4.89 14.06
C TYR A 26 -7.55 4.85 13.42
N CYS A 27 -6.50 4.70 14.23
CA CYS A 27 -5.12 4.57 13.72
C CYS A 27 -4.70 3.13 13.39
N HIS A 28 -5.58 2.13 13.58
CA HIS A 28 -5.25 0.76 13.23
C HIS A 28 -5.14 0.59 11.71
N GLN A 29 -4.20 -0.25 11.30
CA GLN A 29 -4.02 -0.56 9.89
C GLN A 29 -5.00 -1.62 9.42
N ILE A 30 -5.45 -1.44 8.17
CA ILE A 30 -6.24 -2.40 7.43
C ILE A 30 -5.46 -2.77 6.18
N VAL A 31 -5.15 -4.05 6.03
CA VAL A 31 -4.57 -4.61 4.80
C VAL A 31 -5.73 -4.99 3.87
N ARG A 32 -5.68 -4.56 2.62
CA ARG A 32 -6.58 -5.05 1.56
C ARG A 32 -5.76 -5.75 0.49
N VAL A 33 -6.11 -6.99 0.18
CA VAL A 33 -5.38 -7.79 -0.79
C VAL A 33 -6.25 -8.15 -1.98
N LEU A 34 -5.71 -7.94 -3.18
CA LEU A 34 -6.26 -8.35 -4.47
C LEU A 34 -5.34 -9.38 -5.11
N HIS A 35 -5.93 -10.43 -5.64
CA HIS A 35 -5.23 -11.51 -6.32
C HIS A 35 -5.60 -11.55 -7.81
N GLN A 36 -4.61 -11.66 -8.68
CA GLN A 36 -4.79 -11.88 -10.12
C GLN A 36 -3.77 -12.91 -10.62
N GLY A 37 -4.17 -14.18 -10.65
CA GLY A 37 -3.26 -15.27 -10.98
C GLY A 37 -2.06 -15.30 -10.02
N PRO A 38 -0.81 -15.25 -10.50
CA PRO A 38 0.37 -15.23 -9.65
C PRO A 38 0.63 -13.87 -8.99
N VAL A 39 -0.13 -12.83 -9.32
CA VAL A 39 0.11 -11.47 -8.84
C VAL A 39 -0.76 -11.16 -7.64
N LEU A 40 -0.16 -10.47 -6.67
CA LEU A 40 -0.79 -9.93 -5.50
C LEU A 40 -0.61 -8.41 -5.49
N PHE A 41 -1.70 -7.68 -5.29
CA PHE A 41 -1.66 -6.26 -4.95
C PHE A 41 -2.18 -6.10 -3.53
N ALA A 42 -1.46 -5.37 -2.69
CA ALA A 42 -1.91 -5.07 -1.34
C ALA A 42 -1.84 -3.58 -1.03
N THR A 43 -2.88 -3.07 -0.37
CA THR A 43 -2.82 -1.74 0.25
C THR A 43 -2.85 -1.87 1.77
N VAL A 44 -2.13 -0.99 2.45
CA VAL A 44 -2.14 -0.88 3.90
C VAL A 44 -2.58 0.54 4.24
N THR A 45 -3.76 0.71 4.83
CA THR A 45 -4.33 2.04 5.14
C THR A 45 -4.66 2.16 6.62
N SER A 46 -4.65 3.39 7.15
CA SER A 46 -5.15 3.72 8.49
C SER A 46 -5.88 5.06 8.46
N GLY A 47 -6.75 5.36 9.42
CA GLY A 47 -7.41 6.67 9.49
C GLY A 47 -6.44 7.81 9.82
N CYS A 48 -5.31 7.50 10.46
CA CYS A 48 -4.35 8.50 10.94
C CYS A 48 -3.20 8.80 9.96
N ASN A 49 -2.95 7.93 8.99
CA ASN A 49 -1.85 8.08 8.04
C ASN A 49 -2.27 7.69 6.62
N GLY A 50 -1.46 8.10 5.63
CA GLY A 50 -1.57 7.69 4.24
C GLY A 50 -1.48 6.16 4.04
N GLY A 51 -1.84 5.71 2.84
CA GLY A 51 -1.80 4.29 2.47
C GLY A 51 -0.53 3.91 1.73
N GLY A 52 0.01 2.72 2.02
CA GLY A 52 1.09 2.11 1.25
C GLY A 52 0.56 1.09 0.25
N LEU A 53 1.19 0.98 -0.92
CA LEU A 53 0.95 -0.08 -1.91
C LEU A 53 2.11 -1.08 -1.86
N VAL A 54 1.78 -2.37 -2.01
CA VAL A 54 2.75 -3.45 -2.16
C VAL A 54 2.35 -4.29 -3.36
N ILE A 55 3.33 -4.66 -4.19
CA ILE A 55 3.16 -5.56 -5.33
C ILE A 55 3.96 -6.82 -5.06
N GLY A 56 3.28 -7.96 -5.15
CA GLY A 56 3.86 -9.29 -5.01
C GLY A 56 3.71 -10.11 -6.28
N TYR A 57 4.70 -10.94 -6.56
CA TYR A 57 4.68 -11.97 -7.61
C TYR A 57 5.01 -13.33 -7.00
N LYS A 58 4.02 -14.21 -6.92
CA LYS A 58 4.08 -15.49 -6.21
C LYS A 58 4.98 -16.50 -6.91
N ASN A 59 5.48 -17.47 -6.15
CA ASN A 59 6.23 -18.61 -6.69
C ASN A 59 5.46 -19.48 -7.69
N SER A 60 4.13 -19.40 -7.70
CA SER A 60 3.31 -20.06 -8.71
C SER A 60 3.44 -19.44 -10.10
N GLY A 61 3.97 -18.21 -10.20
CA GLY A 61 4.15 -17.48 -11.44
C GLY A 61 5.24 -18.05 -12.34
N TYR A 62 5.10 -17.81 -13.64
CA TYR A 62 5.99 -18.31 -14.69
C TYR A 62 7.45 -17.92 -14.46
N LEU A 63 7.72 -16.62 -14.22
CA LEU A 63 9.10 -16.13 -14.05
C LEU A 63 9.76 -16.67 -12.77
N ALA A 64 8.97 -16.86 -11.71
CA ALA A 64 9.44 -17.45 -10.47
C ALA A 64 9.86 -18.92 -10.68
N ARG A 65 9.04 -19.69 -11.42
CA ARG A 65 9.32 -21.10 -11.76
C ARG A 65 10.53 -21.27 -12.67
N LYS A 66 10.83 -20.29 -13.53
CA LYS A 66 12.08 -20.26 -14.31
C LYS A 66 13.31 -19.91 -13.48
N GLY A 67 13.15 -19.57 -12.20
CA GLY A 67 14.26 -19.30 -11.30
C GLY A 67 14.86 -17.91 -11.45
N ALA A 68 14.07 -16.90 -11.82
CA ALA A 68 14.53 -15.51 -11.80
C ALA A 68 15.21 -15.17 -10.45
N HIS A 69 16.25 -14.33 -10.45
CA HIS A 69 16.90 -13.96 -9.18
C HIS A 69 16.25 -12.73 -8.54
N GLN A 70 15.72 -11.86 -9.39
CA GLN A 70 14.98 -10.65 -9.08
C GLN A 70 13.94 -10.46 -10.18
N LEU A 71 12.89 -9.68 -9.92
CA LEU A 71 11.92 -9.28 -10.93
C LEU A 71 11.82 -7.76 -10.96
N ASP A 72 11.59 -7.21 -12.14
CA ASP A 72 11.17 -5.82 -12.33
C ASP A 72 9.66 -5.84 -12.63
N ALA A 73 8.87 -5.12 -11.82
CA ALA A 73 7.49 -4.81 -12.14
C ALA A 73 7.47 -3.50 -12.94
N VAL A 74 7.10 -3.63 -14.22
CA VAL A 74 6.90 -2.50 -15.12
C VAL A 74 5.45 -2.08 -15.00
N ILE A 75 5.24 -0.92 -14.40
CA ILE A 75 3.94 -0.37 -14.04
C ILE A 75 3.62 0.76 -15.01
N THR A 76 2.51 0.64 -15.71
CA THR A 76 1.99 1.69 -16.58
C THR A 76 0.70 2.22 -16.00
N SER A 77 0.66 3.52 -15.74
CA SER A 77 -0.56 4.24 -15.35
C SER A 77 -0.96 5.22 -16.44
N SER A 78 -2.25 5.45 -16.61
CA SER A 78 -2.72 6.45 -17.56
C SER A 78 -3.98 7.14 -17.08
N CYS A 79 -4.11 8.42 -17.38
CA CYS A 79 -5.32 9.17 -17.10
C CYS A 79 -5.55 10.27 -18.12
N GLN A 80 -6.79 10.76 -18.10
CA GLN A 80 -7.24 11.82 -18.99
C GLN A 80 -7.18 13.16 -18.26
N LEU A 81 -6.57 14.16 -18.89
CA LEU A 81 -6.50 15.52 -18.39
C LEU A 81 -7.80 16.28 -18.69
N SER A 82 -7.94 17.47 -18.09
CA SER A 82 -9.15 18.29 -18.23
C SER A 82 -9.39 18.78 -19.67
N ASP A 83 -8.33 18.83 -20.50
CA ASP A 83 -8.40 19.17 -21.93
C ASP A 83 -8.74 17.96 -22.83
N GLY A 84 -8.97 16.79 -22.24
CA GLY A 84 -9.26 15.55 -22.93
C GLY A 84 -8.03 14.76 -23.39
N SER A 85 -6.81 15.29 -23.26
CA SER A 85 -5.58 14.58 -23.59
C SER A 85 -5.33 13.40 -22.63
N ARG A 86 -4.63 12.37 -23.12
CA ARG A 86 -4.24 11.20 -22.31
C ARG A 86 -2.75 11.28 -21.99
N VAL A 87 -2.44 11.20 -20.71
CA VAL A 87 -1.05 11.10 -20.22
C VAL A 87 -0.82 9.71 -19.65
N THR A 88 0.38 9.20 -19.87
CA THR A 88 0.82 7.89 -19.41
C THR A 88 2.14 8.05 -18.68
N LYS A 89 2.32 7.29 -17.59
CA LYS A 89 3.58 7.19 -16.87
C LYS A 89 3.97 5.73 -16.75
N GLU A 90 5.23 5.44 -17.04
CA GLU A 90 5.83 4.15 -16.77
C GLU A 90 6.73 4.27 -15.55
N THR A 91 6.68 3.28 -14.66
CA THR A 91 7.51 3.21 -13.47
C THR A 91 7.98 1.78 -13.30
N VAL A 92 9.27 1.59 -13.07
CA VAL A 92 9.85 0.28 -12.82
C VAL A 92 10.12 0.15 -11.32
N VAL A 93 9.51 -0.85 -10.70
CA VAL A 93 9.73 -1.21 -9.30
C VAL A 93 10.49 -2.52 -9.24
N LYS A 94 11.59 -2.56 -8.49
CA LYS A 94 12.35 -3.78 -8.26
C LYS A 94 11.70 -4.63 -7.17
N LEU A 95 11.55 -5.93 -7.44
CA LEU A 95 11.02 -6.90 -6.51
C LEU A 95 12.14 -7.85 -6.09
N GLY A 96 12.46 -7.79 -4.80
CA GLY A 96 13.39 -8.71 -4.17
C GLY A 96 12.70 -10.03 -3.84
N ARG A 97 13.49 -11.09 -3.65
CA ARG A 97 12.96 -12.34 -3.09
C ARG A 97 12.41 -12.08 -1.70
N GLU A 98 11.19 -12.53 -1.47
CA GLU A 98 10.59 -12.53 -0.15
C GLU A 98 11.30 -13.58 0.74
N TYR A 99 11.52 -13.25 2.01
CA TYR A 99 12.41 -14.00 2.92
C TYR A 99 11.94 -15.43 3.21
N HIS A 100 10.64 -15.65 3.30
CA HIS A 100 10.04 -16.99 3.44
C HIS A 100 9.97 -17.75 2.12
N GLY A 101 10.54 -17.19 1.04
CA GLY A 101 10.62 -17.83 -0.26
C GLY A 101 9.25 -18.02 -0.90
N THR A 102 8.27 -17.16 -0.61
CA THR A 102 6.91 -17.26 -1.18
C THR A 102 6.78 -16.62 -2.57
N GLY A 103 7.81 -15.90 -3.00
CA GLY A 103 7.83 -15.20 -4.28
C GLY A 103 8.78 -14.00 -4.24
N TYR A 104 8.38 -12.95 -4.96
CA TYR A 104 9.06 -11.66 -5.00
C TYR A 104 8.11 -10.57 -4.55
N MET A 105 8.62 -9.56 -3.88
CA MET A 105 7.81 -8.48 -3.34
C MET A 105 8.54 -7.15 -3.43
N SER A 106 7.79 -6.09 -3.66
CA SER A 106 8.29 -4.72 -3.58
C SER A 106 8.51 -4.32 -2.12
N GLY A 107 9.30 -3.26 -1.92
CA GLY A 107 9.12 -2.44 -0.72
C GLY A 107 7.75 -1.73 -0.75
N GLU A 108 7.49 -0.92 0.27
CA GLU A 108 6.35 0.01 0.23
C GLU A 108 6.51 0.96 -0.97
N ILE A 109 5.43 1.08 -1.75
CA ILE A 109 5.30 2.00 -2.87
C ILE A 109 4.32 3.09 -2.44
N ASP A 110 4.70 4.34 -2.61
CA ASP A 110 3.74 5.44 -2.59
C ASP A 110 2.87 5.33 -3.85
N GLY A 111 1.60 5.00 -3.68
CA GLY A 111 0.70 4.83 -4.83
C GLY A 111 0.57 6.09 -5.68
N TYR A 112 0.70 7.30 -5.10
CA TYR A 112 0.68 8.54 -5.87
C TYR A 112 1.91 8.70 -6.76
N SER A 113 3.06 8.13 -6.37
CA SER A 113 4.27 8.18 -7.20
C SER A 113 4.12 7.43 -8.52
N LEU A 114 3.13 6.53 -8.63
CA LEU A 114 2.83 5.78 -9.85
C LEU A 114 2.04 6.59 -10.87
N LEU A 115 1.46 7.73 -10.49
CA LEU A 115 0.59 8.51 -11.36
C LEU A 115 1.36 9.61 -12.11
N PRO A 116 0.90 10.03 -13.31
CA PRO A 116 1.41 11.21 -13.99
C PRO A 116 1.18 12.50 -13.17
N ASP A 117 2.06 13.49 -13.27
CA ASP A 117 2.11 14.67 -12.38
C ASP A 117 0.91 15.64 -12.47
N ASN A 118 -0.07 15.38 -13.34
CA ASN A 118 -1.30 16.18 -13.48
C ASN A 118 -2.58 15.33 -13.43
N CYS A 119 -2.46 14.13 -12.87
CA CYS A 119 -3.55 13.17 -12.83
C CYS A 119 -4.59 13.53 -11.75
N ARG A 120 -5.68 14.18 -12.18
CA ARG A 120 -6.70 14.76 -11.29
C ARG A 120 -7.52 13.73 -10.50
N TYR A 121 -7.53 12.46 -10.95
CA TYR A 121 -8.39 11.39 -10.42
C TYR A 121 -7.70 10.49 -9.37
N GLY A 122 -6.47 10.79 -8.96
CA GLY A 122 -5.74 9.92 -8.03
C GLY A 122 -5.62 8.47 -8.53
N LEU A 123 -5.56 7.50 -7.61
CA LEU A 123 -5.39 6.07 -7.91
C LEU A 123 -6.64 5.38 -8.51
N ASP A 124 -7.69 6.13 -8.85
CA ASP A 124 -8.79 5.59 -9.66
C ASP A 124 -8.43 5.45 -11.14
N ALA A 125 -7.26 5.96 -11.54
CA ALA A 125 -6.64 5.64 -12.81
C ALA A 125 -6.30 4.13 -12.90
N PRO A 126 -6.63 3.45 -14.01
CA PRO A 126 -6.19 2.07 -14.22
C PRO A 126 -4.67 1.94 -14.19
N ILE A 127 -4.19 1.08 -13.31
CA ILE A 127 -2.78 0.68 -13.23
C ILE A 127 -2.65 -0.67 -13.93
N ALA A 128 -1.73 -0.76 -14.90
CA ALA A 128 -1.35 -2.00 -15.54
C ALA A 128 0.06 -2.40 -15.10
N VAL A 129 0.29 -3.69 -14.91
CA VAL A 129 1.57 -4.23 -14.43
C VAL A 129 1.97 -5.43 -15.29
N ALA A 130 3.21 -5.41 -15.76
CA ALA A 130 3.90 -6.56 -16.35
C ALA A 130 5.17 -6.84 -15.55
N PHE A 131 5.65 -8.07 -15.59
CA PHE A 131 6.86 -8.48 -14.90
C PHE A 131 7.93 -8.89 -15.91
N SER A 132 9.18 -8.52 -15.63
CA SER A 132 10.35 -8.98 -16.38
C SER A 132 11.40 -9.53 -15.44
N ASP A 133 12.15 -10.53 -15.89
CA ASP A 133 13.34 -11.02 -15.19
C ASP A 133 14.62 -10.21 -15.52
N GLY A 134 14.51 -9.20 -16.39
CA GLY A 134 15.62 -8.39 -16.87
C GLY A 134 16.56 -9.12 -17.85
N ARG A 135 16.21 -10.34 -18.28
CA ARG A 135 17.01 -11.18 -19.19
C ARG A 135 16.25 -11.60 -20.46
N GLY A 136 15.07 -11.03 -20.67
CA GLY A 136 14.26 -11.20 -21.87
C GLY A 136 13.00 -12.03 -21.66
N ASP A 137 12.81 -12.66 -20.50
CA ASP A 137 11.54 -13.28 -20.15
C ASP A 137 10.57 -12.24 -19.55
N TRP A 138 9.31 -12.37 -19.93
CA TRP A 138 8.22 -11.50 -19.49
C TRP A 138 7.01 -12.31 -19.05
N ASP A 139 6.30 -11.79 -18.06
CA ASP A 139 4.94 -12.19 -17.72
C ASP A 139 4.05 -10.96 -17.75
N SER A 140 3.28 -10.86 -18.83
CA SER A 140 2.30 -9.81 -19.10
C SER A 140 0.89 -10.37 -19.21
N GLN A 141 0.61 -11.54 -18.61
CA GLN A 141 -0.70 -12.21 -18.76
C GLN A 141 -1.10 -12.33 -20.24
N TYR A 142 -0.23 -12.93 -21.07
CA TYR A 142 -0.42 -13.05 -22.52
C TYR A 142 -0.67 -11.72 -23.25
N GLY A 143 -0.02 -10.64 -22.79
CA GLY A 143 -0.15 -9.30 -23.36
C GLY A 143 -1.30 -8.46 -22.80
N ALA A 144 -2.16 -9.02 -21.93
CA ALA A 144 -3.25 -8.26 -21.31
C ALA A 144 -2.78 -7.31 -20.20
N ASN A 145 -1.64 -7.63 -19.58
CA ASN A 145 -1.14 -7.11 -18.30
C ASN A 145 -2.09 -7.35 -17.13
N TYR A 146 -1.52 -7.48 -15.94
CA TYR A 146 -2.28 -7.49 -14.69
C TYR A 146 -2.77 -6.08 -14.40
N ARG A 147 -3.94 -5.90 -13.78
CA ARG A 147 -4.53 -4.55 -13.64
C ARG A 147 -5.27 -4.36 -12.35
N PHE A 148 -5.23 -3.16 -11.79
CA PHE A 148 -6.12 -2.76 -10.71
C PHE A 148 -6.45 -1.27 -10.79
N VAL A 149 -7.56 -0.89 -10.15
CA VAL A 149 -7.87 0.49 -9.77
C VAL A 149 -8.09 0.55 -8.26
N SER A 150 -7.93 1.73 -7.64
CA SER A 150 -8.04 1.85 -6.17
C SER A 150 -9.36 1.29 -5.61
N ARG A 151 -10.47 1.52 -6.33
CA ARG A 151 -11.80 1.00 -5.95
C ARG A 151 -11.90 -0.53 -5.93
N ASP A 152 -11.04 -1.26 -6.66
CA ASP A 152 -11.06 -2.71 -6.65
C ASP A 152 -10.71 -3.26 -5.27
N PHE A 153 -9.85 -2.59 -4.50
CA PHE A 153 -9.49 -3.02 -3.15
C PHE A 153 -10.69 -2.99 -2.20
N ASN A 154 -11.59 -2.03 -2.37
CA ASN A 154 -12.80 -1.95 -1.55
C ASN A 154 -13.90 -2.89 -2.05
N ARG A 155 -13.95 -3.17 -3.37
CA ARG A 155 -15.02 -3.97 -3.99
C ARG A 155 -14.75 -5.47 -3.97
N TYR A 156 -13.50 -5.86 -4.22
CA TYR A 156 -13.08 -7.25 -4.41
C TYR A 156 -11.93 -7.64 -3.48
N GLY A 157 -11.29 -6.67 -2.82
CA GLY A 157 -10.18 -6.93 -1.94
C GLY A 157 -10.63 -7.55 -0.62
N LYS A 158 -9.86 -8.53 -0.13
CA LYS A 158 -10.02 -9.07 1.21
C LYS A 158 -9.46 -8.07 2.21
N ALA A 159 -10.32 -7.49 3.04
CA ALA A 159 -9.92 -6.57 4.12
C ALA A 159 -9.57 -7.33 5.40
N ILE A 160 -8.40 -7.04 5.97
CA ILE A 160 -7.85 -7.71 7.15
C ILE A 160 -7.32 -6.64 8.11
N PRO A 161 -8.01 -6.37 9.24
CA PRO A 161 -7.52 -5.44 10.25
C PRO A 161 -6.32 -6.04 11.00
N THR A 162 -5.32 -5.23 11.32
CA THR A 162 -4.12 -5.68 12.05
C THR A 162 -4.18 -5.39 13.56
N HIS A 163 -5.05 -4.49 13.99
CA HIS A 163 -5.06 -3.89 15.33
C HIS A 163 -3.72 -3.24 15.75
N GLU A 164 -2.80 -3.04 14.80
CA GLU A 164 -1.54 -2.31 15.01
C GLU A 164 -1.62 -0.92 14.41
N GLN A 165 -1.03 0.03 15.13
CA GLN A 165 -0.89 1.40 14.67
C GLN A 165 0.33 1.52 13.74
N SER A 166 0.23 2.44 12.77
CA SER A 166 1.32 2.74 11.87
C SER A 166 2.35 3.66 12.52
N TYR A 167 3.64 3.32 12.39
CA TYR A 167 4.75 4.25 12.69
C TYR A 167 5.13 5.00 11.39
N ASN A 168 5.02 6.34 11.39
CA ASN A 168 5.35 7.21 10.25
C ASN A 168 4.63 6.88 8.92
N GLY A 169 3.42 6.31 8.97
CA GLY A 169 2.64 5.97 7.78
C GLY A 169 3.04 4.66 7.10
N LYS A 170 4.10 4.00 7.56
CA LYS A 170 4.58 2.74 6.97
C LYS A 170 3.74 1.53 7.41
N PRO A 171 3.68 0.46 6.60
CA PRO A 171 3.13 -0.82 7.02
C PRO A 171 3.82 -1.35 8.29
N SER A 172 3.02 -1.73 9.27
CA SER A 172 3.46 -2.42 10.48
C SER A 172 4.00 -3.82 10.17
N PHE A 173 4.73 -4.42 11.12
CA PHE A 173 5.19 -5.79 10.97
C PHE A 173 4.02 -6.77 10.80
N LYS A 174 2.89 -6.57 11.51
CA LYS A 174 1.70 -7.41 11.29
C LYS A 174 1.08 -7.24 9.91
N ALA A 175 1.08 -6.03 9.36
CA ALA A 175 0.63 -5.81 8.00
C ALA A 175 1.50 -6.58 7.00
N TRP A 176 2.82 -6.55 7.18
CA TRP A 176 3.76 -7.35 6.36
C TRP A 176 3.52 -8.85 6.50
N ASP A 177 3.37 -9.37 7.73
CA ASP A 177 3.10 -10.79 7.97
C ASP A 177 1.83 -11.27 7.24
N ILE A 178 0.77 -10.45 7.25
CA ILE A 178 -0.47 -10.75 6.54
C ILE A 178 -0.22 -10.81 5.03
N ILE A 179 0.46 -9.82 4.45
CA ILE A 179 0.75 -9.79 3.01
C ILE A 179 1.59 -11.01 2.60
N VAL A 180 2.63 -11.33 3.37
CA VAL A 180 3.48 -12.50 3.12
C VAL A 180 2.70 -13.81 3.25
N ASN A 181 1.76 -13.89 4.19
CA ASN A 181 0.90 -15.07 4.30
C ASN A 181 -0.01 -15.21 3.06
N GLU A 182 -0.53 -14.11 2.52
CA GLU A 182 -1.34 -14.11 1.31
C GLU A 182 -0.54 -14.46 0.04
N MET A 183 0.79 -14.30 0.05
CA MET A 183 1.66 -14.76 -1.04
C MET A 183 1.75 -16.29 -1.15
N ARG A 184 1.36 -17.03 -0.09
CA ARG A 184 1.43 -18.50 -0.05
C ARG A 184 0.26 -19.20 -0.73
N TYR A 185 -0.88 -18.50 -0.86
CA TYR A 185 -2.13 -19.03 -1.40
C TYR A 185 -2.35 -18.53 -2.82
#